data_AF-A0A6N1DN35-F1
#
_entry.id   AF-A0A6N1DN35-F1
#
_cell.length_a   1.000
_cell.length_b   1.000
_cell.length_c   1.000
_cell.angle_alpha   90.00
_cell.angle_beta   90.00
_cell.angle_gamma   90.00
#
_symmetry.space_group_name_H-M   'P 1'
#
loop_
_entity.id
_entity.type
_entity.pdbx_description
1 polymer ?
#
loop_
_entity_poly.entity_id
_entity_poly.type
_entity_poly.pdbx_seq_one_letter_code
_entity_poly.pdbx_strand_id
1 'polypeptide(L)'
;MKMVPKMLAFTMALSAGPVLAAGAEADLDVTMSVISDEGSVPAAVDRVIELPPQAAEMAKERAQRGLDNANHVREHAQSAGSHAQEHARGAAAHAREHAESMAQNAKSVGREAREEVSEEARQLREEARAGFGAEVSAEARVMRNELRTDVGAEVRTR
;
A
#
# COMPACT_ATOMS: atom_id res chain seq x y z
N MET A 1 30.98 10.58 6.57
CA MET A 1 30.25 11.85 6.82
C MET A 1 28.85 11.72 6.24
N LYS A 2 27.87 12.26 6.97
CA LYS A 2 26.45 11.93 6.92
C LYS A 2 25.77 12.40 5.63
N MET A 3 25.09 11.50 4.93
CA MET A 3 24.03 11.85 3.96
C MET A 3 22.75 12.12 4.75
N VAL A 4 22.16 13.30 4.58
CA VAL A 4 20.84 13.64 5.12
C VAL A 4 19.91 13.82 3.92
N PRO A 5 18.88 12.99 3.73
CA PRO A 5 17.85 13.26 2.75
C PRO A 5 16.91 14.34 3.33
N LYS A 6 16.83 15.49 2.65
CA LYS A 6 15.79 16.50 2.92
C LYS A 6 14.45 15.91 2.49
N MET A 7 13.66 15.47 3.47
CA MET A 7 12.23 15.26 3.34
C MET A 7 11.57 16.58 2.90
N LEU A 8 11.03 16.60 1.68
CA LEU A 8 10.08 17.62 1.26
C LEU A 8 8.71 17.20 1.79
N ALA A 9 8.42 17.58 3.03
CA ALA A 9 7.07 17.47 3.59
C ALA A 9 6.18 18.51 2.91
N PHE A 10 5.31 18.06 2.01
CA PHE A 10 4.27 18.88 1.41
C PHE A 10 3.11 18.98 2.42
N THR A 11 3.22 19.95 3.33
CA THR A 11 2.18 20.26 4.32
C THR A 11 1.01 20.92 3.60
N MET A 12 -0.06 20.16 3.39
CA MET A 12 -1.34 20.64 2.87
C MET A 12 -1.98 21.54 3.94
N ALA A 13 -1.88 22.85 3.76
CA ALA A 13 -2.56 23.83 4.59
C ALA A 13 -4.07 23.81 4.27
N LEU A 14 -4.80 23.00 5.03
CA LEU A 14 -6.26 23.04 5.11
C LEU A 14 -6.64 24.30 5.92
N SER A 15 -6.71 25.45 5.26
CA SER A 15 -7.26 26.66 5.88
C SER A 15 -8.77 26.51 6.01
N ALA A 16 -9.21 25.98 7.15
CA ALA A 16 -10.56 26.12 7.66
C ALA A 16 -10.86 27.61 7.87
N GLY A 17 -11.50 28.23 6.88
CA GLY A 17 -12.09 29.55 7.04
C GLY A 17 -13.32 29.46 7.96
N PRO A 18 -13.55 30.46 8.83
CA PRO A 18 -14.69 30.45 9.74
C PRO A 18 -15.99 30.61 8.97
N VAL A 19 -16.93 29.72 9.22
CA VAL A 19 -18.35 29.89 8.88
C VAL A 19 -18.89 31.01 9.77
N LEU A 20 -18.77 32.26 9.31
CA LEU A 20 -19.51 33.37 9.86
C LEU A 20 -20.89 33.39 9.21
N ALA A 21 -21.83 32.73 9.88
CA ALA A 21 -23.23 33.09 9.82
C ALA A 21 -23.37 34.49 10.43
N ALA A 22 -23.40 35.50 9.57
CA ALA A 22 -23.77 36.87 9.92
C ALA A 22 -24.70 37.37 8.82
N GLY A 23 -25.88 37.84 9.20
CA GLY A 23 -26.96 38.23 8.31
C GLY A 23 -26.49 39.14 7.18
N ALA A 24 -26.57 38.64 5.96
CA ALA A 24 -26.76 39.46 4.81
C ALA A 24 -28.26 39.42 4.51
N GLU A 25 -29.00 40.36 5.08
CA GLU A 25 -30.05 40.99 4.27
C GLU A 25 -29.31 41.71 3.13
N ALA A 26 -28.87 40.91 2.16
CA ALA A 26 -28.54 41.43 0.86
C ALA A 26 -29.89 41.87 0.31
N ASP A 27 -30.12 43.17 0.39
CA ASP A 27 -30.95 43.90 -0.55
C ASP A 27 -30.43 43.51 -1.94
N LEU A 28 -30.89 42.36 -2.45
CA LEU A 28 -30.63 41.96 -3.81
C LEU A 28 -31.40 42.99 -4.62
N ASP A 29 -30.68 43.84 -5.34
CA ASP A 29 -31.25 44.55 -6.48
C ASP A 29 -31.82 43.49 -7.44
N VAL A 30 -33.10 43.16 -7.24
CA VAL A 30 -33.83 42.17 -8.05
C VAL A 30 -33.99 42.78 -9.43
N THR A 31 -33.06 42.48 -10.33
CA THR A 31 -33.08 42.95 -11.73
C THR A 31 -34.11 42.20 -12.57
N MET A 32 -34.63 41.06 -12.09
CA MET A 32 -35.65 40.27 -12.76
C MET A 32 -36.82 40.00 -11.81
N SER A 33 -37.96 40.62 -12.11
CA SER A 33 -39.24 40.36 -11.44
C SER A 33 -40.13 39.53 -12.36
N VAL A 34 -40.62 38.39 -11.87
CA VAL A 34 -41.57 37.53 -12.60
C VAL A 34 -42.99 37.94 -12.22
N ILE A 35 -43.76 38.43 -13.19
CA ILE A 35 -45.16 38.82 -12.99
C ILE A 35 -46.02 37.58 -13.25
N SER A 36 -46.79 37.14 -12.25
CA SER A 36 -47.62 35.94 -12.33
C SER A 36 -49.04 36.20 -12.84
N ASP A 37 -49.47 37.46 -12.95
CA ASP A 37 -50.80 37.86 -13.42
C ASP A 37 -50.78 38.20 -14.91
N GLU A 38 -51.54 37.47 -15.72
CA GLU A 38 -51.62 37.65 -17.19
C GLU A 38 -52.25 38.99 -17.62
N GLY A 39 -52.84 39.76 -16.69
CA GLY A 39 -53.63 40.96 -17.00
C GLY A 39 -52.97 42.30 -16.70
N SER A 40 -51.88 42.36 -15.93
CA SER A 40 -51.28 43.64 -15.50
C SER A 40 -49.84 43.78 -15.97
N VAL A 41 -49.67 44.18 -17.23
CA VAL A 41 -48.39 44.71 -17.70
C VAL A 41 -48.23 46.11 -17.08
N PRO A 42 -47.20 46.36 -16.25
CA PRO A 42 -46.98 47.68 -15.65
C PRO A 42 -46.83 48.75 -16.73
N ALA A 43 -47.34 49.95 -16.49
CA ALA A 43 -47.28 51.07 -17.45
C ALA A 43 -45.84 51.47 -17.85
N ALA A 44 -44.83 51.02 -17.09
CA ALA A 44 -43.41 51.24 -17.36
C ALA A 44 -42.80 50.23 -18.35
N VAL A 45 -43.57 49.27 -18.87
CA VAL A 45 -43.09 48.30 -19.86
C VAL A 45 -43.28 48.86 -21.26
N ASP A 46 -42.20 49.35 -21.84
CA ASP A 46 -42.22 49.94 -23.18
C ASP A 46 -42.12 48.91 -24.32
N ARG A 47 -41.74 47.66 -24.01
CA ARG A 47 -41.55 46.60 -25.00
C ARG A 47 -41.94 45.23 -24.46
N VAL A 48 -42.71 44.50 -25.27
CA VAL A 48 -42.97 43.07 -25.07
C VAL A 48 -42.08 42.29 -26.03
N ILE A 49 -41.28 41.38 -25.49
CA ILE A 49 -40.44 40.48 -26.30
C ILE A 49 -41.16 39.14 -26.36
N GLU A 50 -41.68 38.80 -27.53
CA GLU A 50 -42.29 37.50 -27.78
C GLU A 50 -41.23 36.47 -28.14
N LEU A 51 -41.39 35.27 -27.59
CA LEU A 51 -40.55 34.15 -27.98
C LEU A 51 -40.88 33.70 -29.41
N PRO A 52 -39.88 33.34 -30.22
CA PRO A 52 -40.12 32.73 -31.52
C PRO A 52 -41.01 31.48 -31.36
N PRO A 53 -41.95 31.22 -32.28
CA PRO A 53 -42.87 30.08 -32.18
C PRO A 53 -42.16 28.72 -32.15
N GLN A 54 -40.91 28.67 -32.64
CA GLN A 54 -40.07 27.47 -32.69
C GLN A 54 -39.28 27.24 -31.39
N ALA A 55 -39.25 28.20 -30.46
CA ALA A 55 -38.40 28.15 -29.27
C ALA A 55 -38.72 26.95 -28.37
N ALA A 56 -40.01 26.62 -28.21
CA ALA A 56 -40.45 25.48 -27.41
C ALA A 56 -39.98 24.14 -27.99
N GLU A 57 -40.10 23.96 -29.31
CA GLU A 57 -39.65 22.73 -29.97
C GLU A 57 -38.11 22.61 -29.97
N MET A 58 -37.40 23.71 -30.22
CA MET A 58 -35.93 23.74 -30.07
C MET A 58 -35.49 23.41 -28.64
N ALA A 59 -36.23 23.87 -27.62
CA ALA A 59 -35.92 23.57 -26.22
C ALA A 59 -36.12 22.08 -25.91
N LYS A 60 -37.23 21.48 -26.38
CA LYS A 60 -37.48 20.03 -26.25
C LYS A 60 -36.40 19.21 -26.92
N GLU A 61 -36.04 19.55 -28.15
CA GLU A 61 -35.01 18.83 -28.91
C GLU A 61 -33.64 18.91 -28.24
N ARG A 62 -33.27 20.09 -27.74
CA ARG A 62 -32.00 20.29 -26.99
C ARG A 62 -32.00 19.54 -25.67
N ALA A 63 -33.12 19.53 -24.94
CA ALA A 63 -33.26 18.78 -23.70
C ALA A 63 -33.11 17.27 -23.96
N GLN A 64 -33.76 16.75 -25.01
CA GLN A 64 -33.63 15.35 -25.40
C GLN A 64 -32.18 15.01 -25.76
N ARG A 65 -31.53 15.81 -26.61
CA ARG A 65 -30.10 15.62 -26.95
C ARG A 65 -29.19 15.66 -25.72
N GLY A 66 -29.47 16.55 -24.77
CA GLY A 66 -28.75 16.64 -23.51
C GLY A 66 -28.89 15.37 -22.66
N LEU A 67 -30.12 14.85 -22.55
CA LEU A 67 -30.43 13.61 -21.84
C LEU A 67 -29.70 12.42 -22.48
N ASP A 68 -29.78 12.29 -23.80
CA ASP A 68 -29.15 11.21 -24.56
C ASP A 68 -27.63 11.24 -24.38
N ASN A 69 -27.02 12.43 -24.46
CA ASN A 69 -25.59 12.59 -24.23
C ASN A 69 -25.19 12.25 -22.78
N ALA A 70 -25.98 12.68 -21.79
CA ALA A 70 -25.72 12.34 -20.39
C ALA A 70 -25.81 10.84 -20.12
N ASN A 71 -26.79 10.16 -20.73
CA ASN A 71 -26.94 8.71 -20.67
C ASN A 71 -25.74 8.01 -21.32
N HIS A 72 -25.33 8.46 -22.52
CA HIS A 72 -24.18 7.91 -23.23
C HIS A 72 -22.88 8.03 -22.41
N VAL A 73 -22.61 9.21 -21.83
CA VAL A 73 -21.45 9.42 -20.96
C VAL A 73 -21.51 8.53 -19.72
N ARG A 74 -22.69 8.36 -19.11
CA ARG A 74 -22.87 7.47 -17.96
C ARG A 74 -22.55 6.02 -18.30
N GLU A 75 -23.06 5.51 -19.42
CA GLU A 75 -22.77 4.15 -19.88
C GLU A 75 -21.28 3.95 -20.15
N HIS A 76 -20.65 4.92 -20.82
CA HIS A 76 -19.21 4.88 -21.08
C HIS A 76 -18.37 4.93 -19.79
N ALA A 77 -18.77 5.75 -18.82
CA ALA A 77 -18.11 5.83 -17.53
C ALA A 77 -18.26 4.52 -16.72
N GLN A 78 -19.42 3.87 -16.79
CA GLN A 78 -19.66 2.59 -16.14
C GLN A 78 -18.79 1.49 -16.74
N SER A 79 -18.70 1.40 -18.07
CA SER A 79 -17.86 0.40 -18.74
C SER A 79 -16.36 0.63 -18.46
N ALA A 80 -15.89 1.89 -18.53
CA ALA A 80 -14.53 2.25 -18.16
C ALA A 80 -14.23 1.90 -16.69
N GLY A 81 -15.19 2.17 -15.78
CA GLY A 81 -15.09 1.83 -14.37
C GLY A 81 -14.99 0.33 -14.11
N SER A 82 -15.81 -0.48 -14.80
CA SER A 82 -15.75 -1.94 -14.67
C SER A 82 -14.43 -2.51 -15.20
N HIS A 83 -13.94 -2.01 -16.34
CA HIS A 83 -12.65 -2.44 -16.88
C HIS A 83 -11.48 -2.07 -15.97
N ALA A 84 -11.49 -0.86 -15.39
CA ALA A 84 -10.48 -0.45 -14.42
C ALA A 84 -10.51 -1.32 -13.16
N GLN A 85 -11.70 -1.67 -12.66
CA GLN A 85 -11.85 -2.54 -11.51
C GLN A 85 -11.38 -3.96 -11.78
N GLU A 86 -11.71 -4.52 -12.94
CA GLU A 86 -11.26 -5.85 -13.37
C GLU A 86 -9.74 -5.89 -13.50
N HIS A 87 -9.14 -4.88 -14.15
CA HIS A 87 -7.70 -4.77 -14.28
C HIS A 87 -6.99 -4.67 -12.93
N ALA A 88 -7.51 -3.85 -12.01
CA ALA A 88 -6.97 -3.72 -10.66
C ALA A 88 -7.04 -5.04 -9.87
N ARG A 89 -8.15 -5.78 -10.00
CA ARG A 89 -8.29 -7.11 -9.38
C ARG A 89 -7.28 -8.11 -9.96
N GLY A 90 -7.12 -8.13 -11.29
CA GLY A 90 -6.14 -8.98 -11.96
C GLY A 90 -4.70 -8.68 -11.52
N ALA A 91 -4.32 -7.40 -11.52
CA ALA A 91 -3.01 -6.97 -11.06
C ALA A 91 -2.75 -7.35 -9.58
N ALA A 92 -3.74 -7.16 -8.71
CA ALA A 92 -3.63 -7.54 -7.30
C ALA A 92 -3.49 -9.07 -7.12
N ALA A 93 -4.19 -9.87 -7.92
CA ALA A 93 -4.07 -11.33 -7.89
C ALA A 93 -2.66 -11.79 -8.30
N HIS A 94 -2.14 -11.26 -9.41
CA HIS A 94 -0.78 -11.57 -9.86
C HIS A 94 0.29 -11.12 -8.84
N ALA A 95 0.12 -9.95 -8.22
CA ALA A 95 1.04 -9.50 -7.19
C ALA A 95 1.05 -10.43 -5.96
N ARG A 96 -0.11 -10.95 -5.56
CA ARG A 96 -0.21 -11.93 -4.46
C ARG A 96 0.46 -13.25 -4.82
N GLU A 97 0.18 -13.80 -5.99
CA GLU A 97 0.80 -15.03 -6.47
C GLU A 97 2.33 -14.91 -6.50
N HIS A 98 2.83 -13.78 -7.01
CA HIS A 98 4.27 -13.53 -7.04
C HIS A 98 4.87 -13.42 -5.64
N ALA A 99 4.21 -12.72 -4.72
CA ALA A 99 4.65 -12.59 -3.33
C ALA A 99 4.66 -13.95 -2.61
N GLU A 100 3.66 -14.80 -2.85
CA GLU A 100 3.59 -16.15 -2.29
C GLU A 100 4.73 -17.04 -2.83
N SER A 101 4.99 -16.99 -4.13
CA SER A 101 6.12 -17.69 -4.77
C SER A 101 7.45 -17.24 -4.17
N MET A 102 7.68 -15.93 -4.04
CA MET A 102 8.89 -15.41 -3.40
C MET A 102 9.03 -15.84 -1.94
N ALA A 103 7.93 -15.85 -1.18
CA ALA A 103 7.93 -16.28 0.21
C ALA A 103 8.23 -17.78 0.35
N GLN A 104 7.72 -18.62 -0.55
CA GLN A 104 8.03 -20.05 -0.58
C GLN A 104 9.49 -20.29 -0.92
N ASN A 105 10.03 -19.61 -1.94
CA ASN A 105 11.44 -19.69 -2.31
C ASN A 105 12.36 -19.22 -1.17
N ALA A 106 12.02 -18.12 -0.50
CA ALA A 106 12.79 -17.65 0.65
C ALA A 106 12.78 -18.66 1.80
N LYS A 107 11.66 -19.36 2.02
CA LYS A 107 11.56 -20.42 3.03
C LYS A 107 12.40 -21.64 2.66
N SER A 108 12.39 -22.09 1.40
CA SER A 108 13.19 -23.24 0.99
C SER A 108 14.68 -22.94 1.11
N VAL A 109 15.13 -21.79 0.60
CA VAL A 109 16.53 -21.36 0.70
C VAL A 109 16.96 -21.21 2.17
N GLY A 110 16.10 -20.61 3.00
CA GLY A 110 16.39 -20.47 4.44
C GLY A 110 16.45 -21.82 5.18
N ARG A 111 15.71 -22.82 4.71
CA ARG A 111 15.77 -24.18 5.26
C ARG A 111 17.05 -24.89 4.85
N GLU A 112 17.39 -24.86 3.57
CA GLU A 112 18.61 -25.45 3.02
C GLU A 112 19.85 -24.87 3.71
N ALA A 113 19.94 -23.54 3.82
CA ALA A 113 21.04 -22.88 4.52
C ALA A 113 21.15 -23.29 6.00
N ARG A 114 20.01 -23.50 6.68
CA ARG A 114 20.01 -23.99 8.07
C ARG A 114 20.47 -25.43 8.18
N GLU A 115 20.07 -26.28 7.25
CA GLU A 115 20.48 -27.68 7.20
C GLU A 115 21.98 -27.78 6.92
N GLU A 116 22.52 -27.01 5.97
CA GLU A 116 23.95 -26.92 5.69
C GLU A 116 24.76 -26.48 6.92
N VAL A 117 24.37 -25.38 7.56
CA VAL A 117 25.03 -24.89 8.79
C VAL A 117 24.93 -25.91 9.92
N SER A 118 23.80 -26.62 10.03
CA SER A 118 23.62 -27.66 11.05
C SER A 118 24.54 -28.86 10.83
N GLU A 119 24.70 -29.29 9.58
CA GLU A 119 25.60 -30.39 9.21
C GLU A 119 27.06 -29.99 9.41
N GLU A 120 27.46 -28.77 8.98
CA GLU A 120 28.81 -28.26 9.21
C GLU A 120 29.13 -28.16 10.71
N ALA A 121 28.21 -27.62 11.51
CA ALA A 121 28.35 -27.55 12.96
C ALA A 121 28.45 -28.94 13.60
N ARG A 122 27.73 -29.93 13.06
CA ARG A 122 27.81 -31.32 13.53
C ARG A 122 29.18 -31.92 13.21
N GLN A 123 29.67 -31.75 11.99
CA GLN A 123 30.98 -32.25 11.56
C GLN A 123 32.10 -31.65 12.41
N LEU A 124 32.10 -30.33 12.60
CA LEU A 124 33.07 -29.64 13.48
C LEU A 124 33.04 -30.17 14.91
N ARG A 125 31.85 -30.50 15.43
CA ARG A 125 31.69 -31.04 16.77
C ARG A 125 32.20 -32.48 16.89
N GLU A 126 31.99 -33.29 15.85
CA GLU A 126 32.52 -34.66 15.77
C GLU A 126 34.04 -34.65 15.65
N GLU A 127 34.60 -33.77 14.82
CA GLU A 127 36.04 -33.59 14.64
C GLU A 127 36.71 -33.08 15.93
N ALA A 128 36.14 -32.07 16.59
CA ALA A 128 36.62 -31.59 17.88
C ALA A 128 36.56 -32.68 18.96
N ARG A 129 35.49 -33.50 18.98
CA ARG A 129 35.36 -34.62 19.91
C ARG A 129 36.41 -35.71 19.63
N ALA A 130 36.68 -36.01 18.36
CA ALA A 130 37.67 -37.00 17.96
C ALA A 130 39.09 -36.51 18.30
N GLY A 131 39.43 -35.26 17.97
CA GLY A 131 40.73 -34.66 18.26
C GLY A 131 40.99 -34.54 19.76
N PHE A 132 40.09 -33.87 20.49
CA PHE A 132 40.25 -33.67 21.93
C PHE A 132 40.18 -34.98 22.71
N GLY A 133 39.29 -35.90 22.33
CA GLY A 133 39.20 -37.22 22.94
C GLY A 133 40.45 -38.06 22.71
N ALA A 134 41.06 -37.99 21.53
CA ALA A 134 42.32 -38.68 21.23
C ALA A 134 43.48 -38.12 22.05
N GLU A 135 43.60 -36.78 22.12
CA GLU A 135 44.63 -36.07 22.86
C GLU A 135 44.56 -36.37 24.37
N VAL A 136 43.38 -36.22 24.98
CA VAL A 136 43.17 -36.54 26.40
C VAL A 136 43.44 -38.02 26.68
N SER A 137 43.09 -38.94 25.77
CA SER A 137 43.38 -40.36 25.97
C SER A 137 44.87 -40.69 25.84
N ALA A 138 45.60 -39.99 24.97
CA ALA A 138 47.03 -40.15 24.79
C ALA A 138 47.78 -39.63 26.03
N GLU A 139 47.41 -38.45 26.52
CA GLU A 139 47.96 -37.87 27.73
C GLU A 139 47.66 -38.74 28.97
N ALA A 140 46.42 -39.23 29.11
CA ALA A 140 46.06 -40.16 30.18
C ALA A 140 46.82 -41.50 30.12
N ARG A 141 47.20 -41.97 28.92
CA ARG A 141 48.05 -43.16 28.75
C ARG A 141 49.49 -42.88 29.17
N VAL A 142 50.05 -41.71 28.82
CA VAL A 142 51.39 -41.29 29.24
C VAL A 142 51.45 -41.20 30.76
N MET A 143 50.52 -40.45 31.38
CA MET A 143 50.46 -40.29 32.84
C MET A 143 50.28 -41.65 33.56
N ARG A 144 49.46 -42.55 33.01
CA ARG A 144 49.30 -43.91 33.57
C ARG A 144 50.60 -44.72 33.50
N ASN A 145 51.35 -44.61 32.41
CA ASN A 145 52.60 -45.34 32.25
C ASN A 145 53.68 -44.81 33.21
N GLU A 146 53.76 -43.50 33.40
CA GLU A 146 54.65 -42.85 34.38
C GLU A 146 54.30 -43.27 35.82
N LEU A 147 53.03 -43.21 36.21
CA LEU A 147 52.59 -43.70 37.52
C LEU A 147 52.93 -45.18 37.74
N ARG A 148 52.82 -46.00 36.68
CA ARG A 148 53.17 -47.43 36.75
C ARG A 148 54.68 -47.64 36.92
N THR A 149 55.52 -46.85 36.26
CA THR A 149 56.97 -46.95 36.43
C THR A 149 57.40 -46.52 37.81
N ASP A 150 56.81 -45.46 38.36
CA ASP A 150 57.14 -44.93 39.68
C ASP A 150 56.73 -45.91 40.79
N VAL A 151 55.49 -46.42 40.74
CA VAL A 151 55.02 -47.46 41.69
C VAL A 151 55.82 -48.75 41.52
N GLY A 152 56.17 -49.14 40.29
CA GLY A 152 56.97 -50.33 40.01
C GLY A 152 58.45 -50.21 40.42
N ALA A 153 58.96 -48.99 40.59
CA ALA A 153 60.28 -48.70 41.14
C ALA A 153 60.26 -48.69 42.67
N GLU A 154 59.21 -48.13 43.28
CA GLU A 154 59.03 -48.08 44.74
C GLU A 154 58.76 -49.46 45.36
N VAL A 155 58.04 -50.35 44.65
CA VAL A 155 57.81 -51.74 45.12
C VAL A 155 59.06 -52.61 45.01
N ARG A 156 60.03 -52.27 44.14
CA ARG A 156 61.25 -53.07 43.92
C ARG A 156 62.39 -52.73 44.87
N THR A 157 62.28 -51.62 45.60
CA THR A 157 63.29 -51.13 46.55
C THR A 157 62.92 -51.38 48.01
N ARG A 158 61.78 -52.04 48.28
CA ARG A 158 61.39 -52.60 49.58
C ARG A 158 61.57 -54.11 49.60
#